data_AF-A0A9W7KYF1-F1
#
_entry.id   AF-A0A9W7KYF1-F1
#
_cell.length_a   1.000
_cell.length_b   1.000
_cell.length_c   1.000
_cell.angle_alpha   90.00
_cell.angle_beta   90.00
_cell.angle_gamma   90.00
#
_symmetry.space_group_name_H-M   'P 1'
#
loop_
_entity.id
_entity.type
_entity.pdbx_description
1 polymer ?
#
loop_
_entity_poly.entity_id
_entity_poly.type
_entity_poly.pdbx_seq_one_letter_code
_entity_poly.pdbx_strand_id
1 'polypeptide(L)'
;MAAASLTLPQHHPLSLSLAASPSGSWTSSAPGLAEISIEPDSRSPYSCKTWLCLVGGAGLGADEDVLFGGDPRRPVCVRVLGVEMSHPGIDDLGCVVDAKFWAAVLKDDEVTLALIEKHLRILLSVEAETADGSTPSDLTKQKVGTITKFRNLKPANNSAILASTATLNPDHCHPDLSAFLSSPTTASLDFISSPTPGVYTFELFPPPFCAELVAIIDAFEATTLPRRRPNTMNNYGLVLTEIGLEAYATSLLERIIAPLSARLWPEEVFSTSLDAHHTFCVEYRAEELGKGDRNLDMHHDASEVTLNVCLGRGEFSASGLRFCGEFGKADHRQSKLQLQHSLGRAVLHLGRHRHGADDIASGERVNLIVWARSSAFRAAAAYGHVNPDGYPKKPESGEVHQVCLSKANDADYEARVKITETDTTTLAKRKYTPFSAPPKSCAKF
;
A
#
# COMPACT_ATOMS: atom_id res chain seq x y z
N MET A 1 11.68 -15.05 -27.13
CA MET A 1 10.25 -15.42 -27.26
C MET A 1 9.43 -14.15 -27.19
N ALA A 2 8.50 -13.94 -28.12
CA ALA A 2 7.72 -12.71 -28.23
C ALA A 2 7.00 -12.41 -26.92
N ALA A 3 7.16 -11.18 -26.41
CA ALA A 3 6.33 -10.67 -25.34
C ALA A 3 4.88 -10.76 -25.81
N ALA A 4 4.08 -11.62 -25.17
CA ALA A 4 2.64 -11.56 -25.30
C ALA A 4 2.23 -10.16 -24.83
N SER A 5 1.96 -9.27 -25.79
CA SER A 5 1.20 -8.07 -25.52
C SER A 5 -0.12 -8.57 -24.94
N LEU A 6 -0.26 -8.44 -23.62
CA LEU A 6 -1.56 -8.51 -22.96
C LEU A 6 -2.41 -7.40 -23.57
N THR A 7 -3.10 -7.72 -24.66
CA THR A 7 -4.22 -6.91 -25.14
C THR A 7 -5.29 -7.04 -24.08
N LEU A 8 -5.28 -6.10 -23.12
CA LEU A 8 -6.40 -5.91 -22.21
C LEU A 8 -7.68 -5.77 -23.07
N PRO A 9 -8.78 -6.46 -22.74
CA PRO A 9 -10.02 -6.35 -23.49
C PRO A 9 -10.41 -4.88 -23.60
N GLN A 10 -10.72 -4.44 -24.83
CA GLN A 10 -10.73 -3.02 -25.16
C GLN A 10 -11.64 -2.19 -24.27
N HIS A 11 -12.72 -2.72 -23.71
CA HIS A 11 -13.44 -2.19 -22.53
C HIS A 11 -14.29 -3.31 -21.92
N HIS A 12 -14.42 -3.35 -20.58
CA HIS A 12 -15.35 -4.27 -19.90
C HIS A 12 -16.82 -3.82 -20.11
N PRO A 13 -17.84 -4.70 -20.17
CA PRO A 13 -19.25 -4.29 -20.31
C PRO A 13 -19.71 -3.20 -19.33
N LEU A 14 -19.26 -3.24 -18.07
CA LEU A 14 -19.53 -2.15 -17.12
C LEU A 14 -18.92 -0.81 -17.51
N SER A 15 -17.77 -0.79 -18.19
CA SER A 15 -17.15 0.45 -18.67
C SER A 15 -18.08 1.17 -19.65
N LEU A 16 -18.83 0.42 -20.48
CA LEU A 16 -19.87 0.97 -21.37
C LEU A 16 -21.09 1.45 -20.57
N SER A 17 -21.55 0.68 -19.58
CA SER A 17 -22.67 1.08 -18.71
C SER A 17 -22.37 2.35 -17.91
N LEU A 18 -21.13 2.53 -17.44
CA LEU A 18 -20.67 3.71 -16.70
C LEU A 18 -20.64 4.97 -17.58
N ALA A 19 -20.36 4.82 -18.87
CA ALA A 19 -20.30 5.93 -19.82
C ALA A 19 -21.69 6.39 -20.31
N ALA A 20 -22.72 5.55 -20.22
CA ALA A 20 -23.98 5.71 -20.95
C ALA A 20 -25.17 6.32 -20.16
N SER A 21 -25.06 6.61 -18.86
CA SER A 21 -26.23 7.11 -18.09
C SER A 21 -25.90 7.96 -16.86
N PRO A 22 -26.12 9.28 -16.90
CA PRO A 22 -26.45 10.05 -15.71
C PRO A 22 -27.98 10.09 -15.56
N SER A 23 -28.58 9.05 -15.01
CA SER A 23 -29.98 9.11 -14.57
C SER A 23 -30.22 8.20 -13.36
N GLY A 24 -30.66 8.79 -12.24
CA GLY A 24 -31.10 8.08 -11.03
C GLY A 24 -30.10 8.09 -9.86
N SER A 25 -30.22 7.10 -8.97
CA SER A 25 -29.56 6.84 -7.66
C SER A 25 -28.03 6.70 -7.67
N TRP A 26 -27.38 7.04 -8.77
CA TRP A 26 -25.96 6.80 -9.03
C TRP A 26 -25.31 7.98 -9.73
N THR A 27 -24.05 8.21 -9.36
CA THR A 27 -23.19 9.24 -9.94
C THR A 27 -21.88 8.60 -10.40
N SER A 28 -21.34 9.05 -11.53
CA SER A 28 -19.97 8.71 -11.90
C SER A 28 -19.03 9.75 -11.31
N SER A 29 -18.16 9.33 -10.39
CA SER A 29 -17.19 10.21 -9.74
C SER A 29 -15.84 10.24 -10.49
N ALA A 30 -15.52 9.19 -11.24
CA ALA A 30 -14.36 9.09 -12.12
C ALA A 30 -14.58 8.03 -13.23
N PRO A 31 -13.79 8.05 -14.33
CA PRO A 31 -13.84 7.00 -15.34
C PRO A 31 -13.66 5.62 -14.70
N GLY A 32 -14.57 4.68 -14.97
CA GLY A 32 -14.51 3.34 -14.39
C GLY A 32 -15.02 3.23 -12.95
N LEU A 33 -15.44 4.33 -12.31
CA LEU A 33 -15.94 4.37 -10.94
C LEU A 33 -17.36 4.97 -10.88
N ALA A 34 -18.28 4.24 -10.27
CA ALA A 34 -19.59 4.72 -9.89
C ALA A 34 -19.76 4.73 -8.38
N GLU A 35 -20.54 5.69 -7.93
CA GLU A 35 -21.06 5.80 -6.58
C GLU A 35 -22.57 5.56 -6.63
N ILE A 36 -23.08 4.72 -5.74
CA ILE A 36 -24.49 4.35 -5.64
C ILE A 36 -24.95 4.64 -4.23
N SER A 37 -26.02 5.41 -4.10
CA SER A 37 -26.70 5.62 -2.82
C SER A 37 -27.87 4.66 -2.69
N ILE A 38 -27.81 3.77 -1.69
CA ILE A 38 -28.84 2.78 -1.40
C ILE A 38 -29.59 3.19 -0.14
N GLU A 39 -30.86 3.50 -0.30
CA GLU A 39 -31.82 3.62 0.80
C GLU A 39 -32.57 2.29 0.96
N PRO A 40 -32.44 1.58 2.11
CA PRO A 40 -33.18 0.35 2.36
C PRO A 40 -34.69 0.60 2.39
N ASP A 41 -35.47 -0.45 2.11
CA ASP A 41 -36.94 -0.42 2.27
C ASP A 41 -37.32 -0.01 3.70
N SER A 42 -38.44 0.69 3.89
CA SER A 42 -38.90 1.14 5.21
C SER A 42 -39.12 0.01 6.22
N ARG A 43 -39.27 -1.23 5.76
CA ARG A 43 -39.36 -2.44 6.59
C ARG A 43 -38.00 -3.03 6.97
N SER A 44 -36.90 -2.55 6.38
CA SER A 44 -35.55 -2.96 6.72
C SER A 44 -35.16 -2.45 8.11
N PRO A 45 -34.41 -3.23 8.91
CA PRO A 45 -33.79 -2.76 10.16
C PRO A 45 -32.83 -1.59 9.92
N TYR A 46 -32.36 -1.40 8.69
CA TYR A 46 -31.42 -0.36 8.28
C TYR A 46 -32.11 0.80 7.58
N SER A 47 -33.44 0.91 7.63
CA SER A 47 -34.24 1.94 6.96
C SER A 47 -33.87 3.39 7.32
N CYS A 48 -33.17 3.62 8.42
CA CYS A 48 -32.67 4.93 8.83
C CYS A 48 -31.27 5.27 8.26
N LYS A 49 -30.62 4.35 7.54
CA LYS A 49 -29.26 4.50 7.03
C LYS A 49 -29.25 4.52 5.51
N THR A 50 -28.66 5.55 4.93
CA THR A 50 -28.25 5.55 3.52
C THR A 50 -26.89 4.87 3.40
N TRP A 51 -26.79 3.85 2.56
CA TRP A 51 -25.53 3.18 2.28
C TRP A 51 -24.89 3.76 1.02
N LEU A 52 -23.65 4.21 1.16
CA LEU A 52 -22.86 4.68 0.03
C LEU A 52 -22.00 3.53 -0.49
N CYS A 53 -22.15 3.18 -1.76
CA CYS A 53 -21.45 2.05 -2.37
C CYS A 53 -20.63 2.51 -3.57
N LEU A 54 -19.36 2.15 -3.62
CA LEU A 54 -18.50 2.31 -4.78
C LEU A 54 -18.54 1.05 -5.64
N VAL A 55 -18.65 1.22 -6.96
CA VAL A 55 -18.64 0.15 -7.96
C VAL A 55 -17.61 0.46 -9.02
N GLY A 56 -16.74 -0.51 -9.29
CA GLY A 56 -15.54 -0.29 -10.10
C GLY A 56 -14.80 -1.59 -10.32
N GLY A 57 -13.52 -1.52 -10.69
CA GLY A 57 -12.71 -2.72 -10.97
C GLY A 57 -12.07 -3.34 -9.74
N ALA A 58 -11.24 -4.37 -9.94
CA ALA A 58 -10.57 -5.14 -8.88
C ALA A 58 -9.73 -4.30 -7.89
N GLY A 59 -9.41 -3.04 -8.20
CA GLY A 59 -8.61 -2.18 -7.33
C GLY A 59 -9.39 -1.21 -6.44
N LEU A 60 -10.71 -1.38 -6.28
CA LEU A 60 -11.54 -0.54 -5.40
C LEU A 60 -11.34 -0.75 -3.88
N GLY A 61 -10.49 -1.70 -3.48
CA GLY A 61 -10.28 -2.09 -2.09
C GLY A 61 -8.84 -2.48 -1.78
N ALA A 62 -8.64 -3.20 -0.67
CA ALA A 62 -7.35 -3.79 -0.40
C ALA A 62 -7.10 -4.97 -1.37
N ASP A 63 -5.94 -5.06 -2.02
CA ASP A 63 -5.54 -6.20 -2.88
C ASP A 63 -5.51 -7.57 -2.15
N GLU A 64 -6.02 -7.65 -0.92
CA GLU A 64 -6.15 -8.88 -0.15
C GLU A 64 -7.11 -9.89 -0.80
N ASP A 65 -8.05 -9.42 -1.62
CA ASP A 65 -8.88 -10.28 -2.47
C ASP A 65 -8.02 -11.19 -3.39
N VAL A 66 -6.84 -10.73 -3.83
CA VAL A 66 -5.93 -11.54 -4.66
C VAL A 66 -5.05 -12.46 -3.82
N LEU A 67 -4.81 -12.10 -2.56
CA LEU A 67 -3.91 -12.83 -1.64
C LEU A 67 -4.57 -14.00 -0.91
N PHE A 68 -5.91 -13.99 -0.76
CA PHE A 68 -6.64 -15.00 0.03
C PHE A 68 -7.68 -15.80 -0.77
N GLY A 69 -7.53 -15.86 -2.11
CA GLY A 69 -8.34 -16.73 -2.96
C GLY A 69 -9.65 -16.12 -3.45
N GLY A 70 -9.77 -14.79 -3.45
CA GLY A 70 -10.78 -14.10 -4.23
C GLY A 70 -10.57 -14.41 -5.71
N ASP A 71 -11.68 -14.57 -6.43
CA ASP A 71 -11.65 -14.99 -7.83
C ASP A 71 -11.00 -13.89 -8.69
N PRO A 72 -9.82 -14.12 -9.30
CA PRO A 72 -9.14 -13.17 -10.18
C PRO A 72 -9.95 -12.87 -11.46
N ARG A 73 -11.09 -13.55 -11.65
CA ARG A 73 -12.06 -13.31 -12.72
C ARG A 73 -13.19 -12.35 -12.32
N ARG A 74 -13.13 -11.63 -11.20
CA ARG A 74 -14.10 -10.54 -10.94
C ARG A 74 -13.60 -9.25 -11.57
N PRO A 75 -14.05 -8.89 -12.78
CA PRO A 75 -13.74 -7.58 -13.37
C PRO A 75 -14.40 -6.42 -12.61
N VAL A 76 -15.20 -6.73 -11.57
CA VAL A 76 -16.02 -5.79 -10.82
C VAL A 76 -15.82 -6.01 -9.32
N CYS A 77 -15.62 -4.92 -8.59
CA CYS A 77 -15.65 -4.87 -7.13
C CYS A 77 -16.76 -3.91 -6.69
N VAL A 78 -17.39 -4.22 -5.57
CA VAL A 78 -18.37 -3.36 -4.91
C VAL A 78 -17.94 -3.16 -3.46
N ARG A 79 -17.72 -1.91 -3.07
CA ARG A 79 -17.28 -1.53 -1.72
C ARG A 79 -18.29 -0.59 -1.08
N VAL A 80 -18.86 -1.01 0.03
CA VAL A 80 -19.74 -0.22 0.88
C VAL A 80 -18.89 0.63 1.81
N LEU A 81 -19.11 1.94 1.82
CA LEU A 81 -18.38 2.89 2.65
C LEU A 81 -19.06 3.03 4.03
N GLY A 82 -18.28 3.33 5.07
CA GLY A 82 -18.82 3.56 6.41
C GLY A 82 -19.51 2.33 7.02
N VAL A 83 -18.95 1.14 6.77
CA VAL A 83 -19.43 -0.11 7.37
C VAL A 83 -18.88 -0.22 8.80
N GLU A 84 -19.52 0.52 9.71
CA GLU A 84 -19.18 0.48 11.15
C GLU A 84 -19.75 -0.76 11.87
N MET A 85 -20.57 -1.54 11.18
CA MET A 85 -21.34 -2.65 11.73
C MET A 85 -21.14 -3.90 10.88
N SER A 86 -21.03 -5.08 11.52
CA SER A 86 -20.95 -6.34 10.77
C SER A 86 -22.23 -6.55 9.95
N HIS A 87 -22.09 -6.66 8.62
CA HIS A 87 -23.21 -6.99 7.73
C HIS A 87 -22.95 -8.37 7.09
N PRO A 88 -23.92 -9.30 7.08
CA PRO A 88 -23.76 -10.57 6.37
C PRO A 88 -23.47 -10.32 4.89
N GLY A 89 -22.36 -10.85 4.40
CA GLY A 89 -22.00 -10.71 2.98
C GLY A 89 -21.18 -9.46 2.62
N ILE A 90 -20.79 -8.65 3.60
CA ILE A 90 -19.82 -7.58 3.46
C ILE A 90 -18.67 -7.87 4.43
N ASP A 91 -17.43 -7.79 3.96
CA ASP A 91 -16.26 -7.96 4.81
C ASP A 91 -15.94 -6.70 5.63
N ASP A 92 -14.88 -6.77 6.43
CA ASP A 92 -14.43 -5.67 7.28
C ASP A 92 -13.75 -4.51 6.54
N LEU A 93 -13.50 -4.65 5.24
CA LEU A 93 -13.03 -3.58 4.36
C LEU A 93 -14.19 -2.89 3.61
N GLY A 94 -15.41 -3.39 3.82
CA GLY A 94 -16.61 -2.96 3.14
C GLY A 94 -16.84 -3.65 1.79
N CYS A 95 -16.02 -4.61 1.38
CA CYS A 95 -16.18 -5.28 0.10
C CYS A 95 -17.34 -6.29 0.16
N VAL A 96 -18.17 -6.31 -0.88
CA VAL A 96 -19.24 -7.29 -1.00
C VAL A 96 -18.62 -8.66 -1.34
N VAL A 97 -18.82 -9.61 -0.44
CA VAL A 97 -18.27 -10.97 -0.53
C VAL A 97 -19.37 -12.04 -0.60
N ASP A 98 -20.64 -11.63 -0.50
CA ASP A 98 -21.80 -12.54 -0.55
C ASP A 98 -21.87 -13.36 -1.85
N ALA A 99 -21.87 -14.68 -1.73
CA ALA A 99 -21.89 -15.57 -2.87
C ALA A 99 -23.21 -15.50 -3.66
N LYS A 100 -24.35 -15.24 -3.01
CA LYS A 100 -25.65 -15.14 -3.69
C LYS A 100 -25.75 -13.85 -4.50
N PHE A 101 -25.24 -12.75 -3.96
CA PHE A 101 -25.09 -11.48 -4.67
C PHE A 101 -24.28 -11.69 -5.96
N TRP A 102 -23.08 -12.28 -5.85
CA TRP A 102 -22.23 -12.48 -7.02
C TRP A 102 -22.79 -13.49 -8.01
N ALA A 103 -23.41 -14.57 -7.55
CA ALA A 103 -24.09 -15.52 -8.43
C ALA A 103 -25.24 -14.88 -9.22
N ALA A 104 -25.88 -13.84 -8.68
CA ALA A 104 -26.94 -13.11 -9.36
C ALA A 104 -26.40 -12.02 -10.31
N VAL A 105 -25.36 -11.29 -9.89
CA VAL A 105 -24.73 -10.22 -10.68
C VAL A 105 -23.94 -10.77 -11.88
N LEU A 106 -23.29 -11.92 -11.72
CA LEU A 106 -22.45 -12.55 -12.74
C LEU A 106 -23.18 -13.68 -13.50
N LYS A 107 -24.52 -13.71 -13.44
CA LYS A 107 -25.31 -14.78 -14.04
C LYS A 107 -25.24 -14.78 -15.57
N ASP A 108 -25.20 -13.61 -16.17
CA ASP A 108 -25.19 -13.37 -17.61
C ASP A 108 -23.90 -12.64 -18.01
N ASP A 109 -23.57 -12.59 -19.32
CA ASP A 109 -22.33 -11.95 -19.82
C ASP A 109 -22.34 -10.41 -19.71
N GLU A 110 -23.48 -9.80 -19.36
CA GLU A 110 -23.64 -8.34 -19.25
C GLU A 110 -23.85 -7.92 -17.80
N VAL A 111 -22.81 -7.38 -17.17
CA VAL A 111 -22.88 -6.76 -15.85
C VAL A 111 -23.19 -5.27 -16.02
N THR A 112 -24.29 -4.80 -15.40
CA THR A 112 -24.72 -3.39 -15.45
C THR A 112 -24.84 -2.80 -14.05
N LEU A 113 -24.77 -1.47 -13.93
CA LEU A 113 -25.07 -0.79 -12.68
C LEU A 113 -26.50 -1.14 -12.20
N ALA A 114 -27.49 -1.05 -13.09
CA ALA A 114 -28.90 -1.45 -12.84
C ALA A 114 -29.02 -2.77 -12.06
N LEU A 115 -28.28 -3.79 -12.51
CA LEU A 115 -28.25 -5.10 -11.87
C LEU A 115 -27.57 -5.07 -10.50
N ILE A 116 -26.45 -4.36 -10.36
CA ILE A 116 -25.71 -4.23 -9.11
C ILE A 116 -26.55 -3.52 -8.03
N GLU A 117 -27.17 -2.37 -8.30
CA GLU A 117 -28.04 -1.72 -7.31
C GLU A 117 -29.20 -2.61 -6.90
N LYS A 118 -29.85 -3.27 -7.86
CA LYS A 118 -30.98 -4.17 -7.57
C LYS A 118 -30.56 -5.22 -6.53
N HIS A 119 -29.41 -5.85 -6.72
CA HIS A 119 -28.92 -6.87 -5.80
C HIS A 119 -28.29 -6.30 -4.52
N LEU A 120 -27.74 -5.09 -4.55
CA LEU A 120 -27.32 -4.35 -3.35
C LEU A 120 -28.50 -4.01 -2.46
N ARG A 121 -29.62 -3.54 -3.03
CA ARG A 121 -30.86 -3.29 -2.28
C ARG A 121 -31.31 -4.56 -1.58
N ILE A 122 -31.28 -5.72 -2.25
CA ILE A 122 -31.64 -7.00 -1.61
C ILE A 122 -30.66 -7.29 -0.47
N LEU A 123 -29.35 -7.27 -0.72
CA LEU A 123 -28.32 -7.56 0.27
C LEU A 123 -28.47 -6.68 1.52
N LEU A 124 -28.59 -5.36 1.33
CA LEU A 124 -28.64 -4.36 2.39
C LEU A 124 -30.02 -4.23 3.05
N SER A 125 -31.04 -4.96 2.59
CA SER A 125 -32.38 -4.94 3.17
C SER A 125 -32.64 -6.05 4.19
N VAL A 126 -31.86 -7.13 4.16
CA VAL A 126 -32.15 -8.34 4.97
C VAL A 126 -31.61 -8.18 6.39
N GLU A 127 -32.43 -8.53 7.40
CA GLU A 127 -31.88 -8.93 8.71
C GLU A 127 -31.08 -10.21 8.53
N ALA A 128 -29.99 -10.37 9.29
CA ALA A 128 -29.12 -11.53 9.23
C ALA A 128 -29.88 -12.83 9.59
N GLU A 129 -30.43 -13.55 8.62
CA GLU A 129 -30.81 -14.95 8.81
C GLU A 129 -29.53 -15.80 8.74
N THR A 130 -29.13 -16.31 9.90
CA THR A 130 -27.96 -17.18 10.06
C THR A 130 -28.27 -18.57 9.51
N ALA A 131 -28.00 -18.76 8.23
CA ALA A 131 -27.79 -20.08 7.67
C ALA A 131 -26.30 -20.39 7.74
N ASP A 132 -25.94 -21.44 8.48
CA ASP A 132 -24.66 -22.15 8.39
C ASP A 132 -23.41 -21.40 8.90
N GLY A 133 -22.98 -21.77 10.11
CA GLY A 133 -21.63 -22.28 10.35
C GLY A 133 -20.46 -21.59 9.66
N SER A 134 -20.26 -20.32 9.98
CA SER A 134 -19.18 -19.41 9.56
C SER A 134 -19.35 -18.67 8.23
N THR A 135 -19.43 -17.34 8.32
CA THR A 135 -19.64 -16.42 7.19
C THR A 135 -18.60 -15.30 7.22
N PRO A 136 -18.39 -14.53 6.13
CA PRO A 136 -17.53 -13.34 6.15
C PRO A 136 -17.88 -12.31 7.24
N SER A 137 -19.12 -12.36 7.78
CA SER A 137 -19.51 -11.59 8.97
C SER A 137 -18.70 -11.92 10.22
N ASP A 138 -18.02 -13.08 10.27
CA ASP A 138 -17.22 -13.51 11.41
C ASP A 138 -15.85 -12.86 11.45
N LEU A 139 -15.25 -12.51 10.30
CA LEU A 139 -13.99 -11.78 10.28
C LEU A 139 -14.19 -10.36 10.80
N THR A 140 -15.24 -9.66 10.34
CA THR A 140 -15.61 -8.34 10.88
C THR A 140 -15.94 -8.41 12.37
N LYS A 141 -16.74 -9.41 12.80
CA LYS A 141 -17.03 -9.61 14.24
C LYS A 141 -15.77 -9.95 15.04
N GLN A 142 -14.86 -10.75 14.48
CA GLN A 142 -13.59 -11.11 15.10
C GLN A 142 -12.68 -9.91 15.24
N LYS A 143 -12.56 -9.07 14.20
CA LYS A 143 -11.81 -7.81 14.22
C LYS A 143 -12.40 -6.85 15.25
N VAL A 144 -13.70 -6.55 15.17
CA VAL A 144 -14.40 -5.69 16.15
C VAL A 144 -14.24 -6.24 17.58
N GLY A 145 -14.37 -7.55 17.76
CA GLY A 145 -14.15 -8.21 19.04
C GLY A 145 -12.70 -8.11 19.53
N THR A 146 -11.72 -8.22 18.63
CA THR A 146 -10.29 -8.07 18.90
C THR A 146 -9.98 -6.65 19.34
N ILE A 147 -10.43 -5.65 18.59
CA ILE A 147 -10.29 -4.23 18.90
C ILE A 147 -10.93 -3.90 20.25
N THR A 148 -12.16 -4.39 20.49
CA THR A 148 -12.87 -4.14 21.76
C THR A 148 -12.12 -4.74 22.95
N LYS A 149 -11.67 -6.00 22.83
CA LYS A 149 -10.87 -6.66 23.87
C LYS A 149 -9.57 -5.93 24.11
N PHE A 150 -8.87 -5.51 23.06
CA PHE A 150 -7.61 -4.79 23.17
C PHE A 150 -7.79 -3.44 23.85
N ARG A 151 -8.79 -2.64 23.45
CA ARG A 151 -9.12 -1.36 24.10
C ARG A 151 -9.44 -1.52 25.58
N ASN A 152 -10.13 -2.60 25.98
CA ASN A 152 -10.43 -2.88 27.38
C ASN A 152 -9.18 -3.16 28.23
N LEU A 153 -8.05 -3.53 27.63
CA LEU A 153 -6.76 -3.64 28.32
C LEU A 153 -6.11 -2.28 28.62
N LYS A 154 -6.68 -1.18 28.09
CA LYS A 154 -6.18 0.20 28.24
C LYS A 154 -4.69 0.34 27.85
N PRO A 155 -4.29 -0.14 26.66
CA PRO A 155 -2.90 -0.08 26.20
C PRO A 155 -2.39 1.36 26.20
N ALA A 156 -1.08 1.52 26.46
CA ALA A 156 -0.40 2.81 26.52
C ALA A 156 -1.18 3.89 27.31
N ASN A 157 -1.66 3.54 28.51
CA ASN A 157 -2.46 4.41 29.38
C ASN A 157 -3.74 4.96 28.72
N ASN A 158 -4.43 4.12 27.93
CA ASN A 158 -5.63 4.49 27.19
C ASN A 158 -5.37 5.66 26.22
N SER A 159 -4.32 5.48 25.41
CA SER A 159 -3.92 6.42 24.37
C SER A 159 -5.11 6.90 23.53
N ALA A 160 -5.18 8.22 23.29
CA ALA A 160 -6.29 8.85 22.58
C ALA A 160 -6.37 8.43 21.11
N ILE A 161 -5.25 7.99 20.51
CA ILE A 161 -5.23 7.59 19.09
C ILE A 161 -5.94 6.25 18.82
N LEU A 162 -6.28 5.49 19.86
CA LEU A 162 -7.09 4.28 19.77
C LEU A 162 -8.60 4.55 19.78
N ALA A 163 -9.04 5.79 19.98
CA ALA A 163 -10.46 6.13 19.89
C ALA A 163 -10.99 5.90 18.46
N SER A 164 -12.26 5.48 18.33
CA SER A 164 -12.88 5.28 17.02
C SER A 164 -13.04 6.57 16.20
N THR A 165 -12.89 7.72 16.85
CA THR A 165 -12.92 9.06 16.24
C THR A 165 -11.55 9.76 16.31
N ALA A 166 -10.48 9.00 16.56
CA ALA A 166 -9.14 9.55 16.64
C ALA A 166 -8.75 10.25 15.34
N THR A 167 -8.10 11.41 15.47
CA THR A 167 -7.57 12.19 14.35
C THR A 167 -6.13 12.60 14.63
N LEU A 168 -5.40 12.96 13.57
CA LEU A 168 -4.03 13.46 13.67
C LEU A 168 -4.03 14.82 14.39
N ASN A 169 -3.66 14.89 15.66
CA ASN A 169 -3.41 16.15 16.36
C ASN A 169 -2.07 16.75 15.90
N PRO A 170 -1.96 18.08 15.68
CA PRO A 170 -0.66 18.76 15.54
C PRO A 170 0.41 18.36 16.57
N ASP A 171 0.04 18.05 17.82
CA ASP A 171 0.99 17.60 18.86
C ASP A 171 1.62 16.23 18.55
N HIS A 172 1.01 15.44 17.67
CA HIS A 172 1.59 14.20 17.18
C HIS A 172 2.64 14.44 16.08
N CYS A 173 2.76 15.67 15.56
CA CYS A 173 3.61 15.99 14.42
C CYS A 173 4.81 16.84 14.85
N HIS A 174 5.90 16.76 14.09
CA HIS A 174 7.04 17.65 14.27
C HIS A 174 6.61 19.11 14.03
N PRO A 175 7.08 20.09 14.83
CA PRO A 175 6.62 21.48 14.74
C PRO A 175 6.75 22.13 13.36
N ASP A 176 7.74 21.70 12.56
CA ASP A 176 7.96 22.21 11.20
C ASP A 176 6.78 21.94 10.25
N LEU A 177 5.93 20.96 10.56
CA LEU A 177 4.73 20.65 9.78
C LEU A 177 3.54 21.55 10.12
N SER A 178 3.62 22.37 11.18
CA SER A 178 2.47 23.15 11.69
C SER A 178 1.84 24.08 10.64
N ALA A 179 2.65 24.78 9.85
CA ALA A 179 2.18 25.65 8.78
C ALA A 179 1.49 24.85 7.67
N PHE A 180 2.06 23.70 7.31
CA PHE A 180 1.47 22.77 6.34
C PHE A 180 0.14 22.20 6.83
N LEU A 181 0.07 21.73 8.07
CA LEU A 181 -1.16 21.18 8.67
C LEU A 181 -2.30 22.21 8.72
N SER A 182 -1.96 23.49 8.83
CA SER A 182 -2.93 24.59 8.89
C SER A 182 -3.35 25.07 7.50
N SER A 183 -2.51 24.91 6.48
CA SER A 183 -2.75 25.40 5.11
C SER A 183 -2.10 24.49 4.07
N PRO A 184 -2.55 23.23 3.92
CA PRO A 184 -1.83 22.20 3.18
C PRO A 184 -1.72 22.47 1.67
N THR A 185 -2.59 23.31 1.13
CA THR A 185 -2.59 23.68 -0.29
C THR A 185 -1.60 24.80 -0.61
N THR A 186 -1.31 25.70 0.34
CA THR A 186 -0.57 26.94 0.08
C THR A 186 0.72 27.08 0.89
N ALA A 187 0.88 26.36 1.99
CA ALA A 187 2.07 26.42 2.82
C ALA A 187 3.33 26.03 2.04
N SER A 188 4.47 26.56 2.49
CA SER A 188 5.77 26.15 1.99
C SER A 188 6.07 24.69 2.39
N LEU A 189 6.80 23.98 1.52
CA LEU A 189 7.26 22.61 1.77
C LEU A 189 8.74 22.56 2.15
N ASP A 190 9.29 23.66 2.70
CA ASP A 190 10.71 23.76 3.08
C ASP A 190 11.15 22.73 4.13
N PHE A 191 10.19 22.12 4.85
CA PHE A 191 10.44 21.02 5.78
C PHE A 191 10.74 19.68 5.08
N ILE A 192 10.57 19.60 3.75
CA ILE A 192 10.80 18.41 2.94
C ILE A 192 12.13 18.52 2.20
N SER A 193 12.93 17.46 2.26
CA SER A 193 14.11 17.24 1.42
C SER A 193 13.86 16.15 0.39
N SER A 194 14.51 16.22 -0.77
CA SER A 194 14.47 15.15 -1.78
C SER A 194 15.88 14.63 -2.07
N PRO A 195 16.35 13.58 -1.38
CA PRO A 195 17.70 13.03 -1.57
C PRO A 195 17.92 12.39 -2.95
N THR A 196 16.84 11.96 -3.61
CA THR A 196 16.82 11.53 -5.01
C THR A 196 15.45 11.88 -5.60
N PRO A 197 15.33 12.18 -6.91
CA PRO A 197 14.04 12.52 -7.51
C PRO A 197 12.94 11.52 -7.16
N GLY A 198 11.79 12.03 -6.73
CA GLY A 198 10.61 11.23 -6.39
C GLY A 198 10.67 10.46 -5.06
N VAL A 199 11.74 10.63 -4.28
CA VAL A 199 11.82 10.20 -2.88
C VAL A 199 11.97 11.44 -2.01
N TYR A 200 11.06 11.60 -1.06
CA TYR A 200 10.98 12.75 -0.18
C TYR A 200 11.16 12.33 1.28
N THR A 201 11.86 13.14 2.06
CA THR A 201 12.14 12.88 3.48
C THR A 201 11.83 14.10 4.32
N PHE A 202 11.23 13.91 5.48
CA PHE A 202 10.94 14.97 6.45
C PHE A 202 10.77 14.39 7.85
N GLU A 203 10.97 15.20 8.89
CA GLU A 203 10.70 14.79 10.26
C GLU A 203 9.18 14.88 10.49
N LEU A 204 8.52 13.73 10.71
CA LEU A 204 7.05 13.67 10.82
C LEU A 204 6.62 13.55 12.27
N PHE A 205 7.12 12.56 13.01
CA PHE A 205 6.69 12.30 14.38
C PHE A 205 7.77 12.70 15.38
N PRO A 206 7.44 13.45 16.45
CA PRO A 206 8.38 13.70 17.52
C PRO A 206 8.61 12.42 18.34
N PRO A 207 9.80 12.23 18.96
CA PRO A 207 10.14 11.03 19.72
C PRO A 207 9.10 10.56 20.75
N PRO A 208 8.44 11.45 21.52
CA PRO A 208 7.40 11.02 22.47
C PRO A 208 6.22 10.32 21.79
N PHE A 209 5.83 10.78 20.60
CA PHE A 209 4.72 10.18 19.85
C PHE A 209 5.14 8.85 19.20
N CYS A 210 6.38 8.74 18.71
CA CYS A 210 6.93 7.45 18.29
C CYS A 210 6.88 6.42 19.43
N ALA A 211 7.27 6.81 20.65
CA ALA A 211 7.24 5.94 21.82
C ALA A 211 5.81 5.51 22.20
N GLU A 212 4.81 6.40 22.06
CA GLU A 212 3.40 6.06 22.27
C GLU A 212 2.90 5.01 21.28
N LEU A 213 3.21 5.17 19.98
CA LEU A 213 2.85 4.18 18.96
C LEU A 213 3.52 2.83 19.20
N VAL A 214 4.81 2.82 19.53
CA VAL A 214 5.54 1.58 19.87
C VAL A 214 4.93 0.92 21.11
N ALA A 215 4.59 1.68 22.15
CA ALA A 215 3.95 1.14 23.34
C ALA A 215 2.58 0.50 23.05
N ILE A 216 1.80 1.03 22.09
CA ILE A 216 0.55 0.41 21.63
C ILE A 216 0.83 -0.90 20.90
N ILE A 217 1.81 -0.91 19.99
CA ILE A 217 2.22 -2.11 19.24
C ILE A 217 2.67 -3.19 20.23
N ASP A 218 3.61 -2.88 21.12
CA ASP A 218 4.16 -3.80 22.13
C ASP A 218 3.05 -4.34 23.05
N ALA A 219 2.11 -3.48 23.46
CA ALA A 219 0.97 -3.91 24.27
C ALA A 219 0.07 -4.90 23.53
N PHE A 220 -0.12 -4.75 22.21
CA PHE A 220 -0.88 -5.72 21.41
C PHE A 220 -0.10 -7.03 21.24
N GLU A 221 1.19 -6.94 20.94
CA GLU A 221 2.08 -8.10 20.77
C GLU A 221 2.17 -8.98 22.02
N ALA A 222 2.06 -8.36 23.21
CA ALA A 222 2.01 -9.06 24.50
C ALA A 222 0.71 -9.85 24.72
N THR A 223 -0.30 -9.68 23.87
CA THR A 223 -1.57 -10.42 23.98
C THR A 223 -1.56 -11.74 23.20
N THR A 224 -2.57 -12.57 23.46
CA THR A 224 -2.88 -13.74 22.63
C THR A 224 -4.01 -13.46 21.63
N LEU A 225 -4.32 -12.19 21.37
CA LEU A 225 -5.37 -11.82 20.44
C LEU A 225 -4.97 -12.21 19.00
N PRO A 226 -5.94 -12.47 18.11
CA PRO A 226 -5.67 -12.76 16.71
C PRO A 226 -4.84 -11.65 16.07
N ARG A 227 -3.76 -12.04 15.38
CA ARG A 227 -2.86 -11.12 14.68
C ARG A 227 -2.84 -11.46 13.19
N ARG A 228 -2.84 -10.43 12.34
CA ARG A 228 -2.64 -10.58 10.91
C ARG A 228 -1.22 -10.18 10.55
N ARG A 229 -0.61 -10.92 9.61
CA ARG A 229 0.69 -10.52 9.05
C ARG A 229 0.55 -9.18 8.32
N PRO A 230 1.56 -8.30 8.40
CA PRO A 230 1.50 -6.98 7.78
C PRO A 230 1.43 -7.04 6.24
N ASN A 231 2.19 -7.96 5.63
CA ASN A 231 2.18 -8.23 4.20
C ASN A 231 2.76 -9.65 3.92
N THR A 232 2.97 -9.98 2.64
CA THR A 232 3.48 -11.29 2.21
C THR A 232 4.98 -11.49 2.39
N MET A 233 5.75 -10.41 2.54
CA MET A 233 7.22 -10.43 2.61
C MET A 233 7.76 -10.29 4.04
N ASN A 234 6.97 -9.76 4.97
CA ASN A 234 7.32 -9.60 6.38
C ASN A 234 6.64 -10.66 7.26
N ASN A 235 7.41 -11.26 8.16
CA ASN A 235 6.91 -12.23 9.14
C ASN A 235 6.50 -11.55 10.46
N TYR A 236 7.03 -10.36 10.75
CA TYR A 236 6.83 -9.64 12.01
C TYR A 236 6.25 -8.24 11.80
N GLY A 237 5.41 -7.81 12.74
CA GLY A 237 4.62 -6.58 12.67
C GLY A 237 3.11 -6.83 12.68
N LEU A 238 2.34 -5.75 12.57
CA LEU A 238 0.88 -5.73 12.75
C LEU A 238 0.21 -4.86 11.69
N VAL A 239 -0.95 -5.27 11.21
CA VAL A 239 -1.87 -4.37 10.49
C VAL A 239 -2.58 -3.50 11.52
N LEU A 240 -2.40 -2.17 11.44
CA LEU A 240 -2.81 -1.27 12.52
C LEU A 240 -4.33 -1.02 12.55
N THR A 241 -5.00 -1.18 11.42
CA THR A 241 -6.48 -1.16 11.35
C THR A 241 -7.10 -2.31 12.14
N GLU A 242 -6.41 -3.46 12.25
CA GLU A 242 -6.86 -4.63 13.01
C GLU A 242 -6.78 -4.43 14.53
N ILE A 243 -6.02 -3.44 14.99
CA ILE A 243 -5.85 -3.14 16.42
C ILE A 243 -6.56 -1.84 16.83
N GLY A 244 -7.35 -1.25 15.92
CA GLY A 244 -8.23 -0.12 16.22
C GLY A 244 -7.66 1.26 15.91
N LEU A 245 -6.61 1.35 15.10
CA LEU A 245 -6.00 2.62 14.66
C LEU A 245 -6.50 3.11 13.30
N GLU A 246 -7.59 2.53 12.77
CA GLU A 246 -8.12 2.87 11.45
C GLU A 246 -8.48 4.35 11.30
N ALA A 247 -9.23 4.93 12.24
CA ALA A 247 -9.60 6.35 12.20
C ALA A 247 -8.37 7.27 12.19
N TYR A 248 -7.37 6.96 13.02
CA TYR A 248 -6.13 7.70 13.05
C TYR A 248 -5.34 7.59 11.74
N ALA A 249 -5.23 6.39 11.19
CA ALA A 249 -4.56 6.14 9.91
C ALA A 249 -5.26 6.83 8.73
N THR A 250 -6.60 6.83 8.72
CA THR A 250 -7.41 7.62 7.76
C THR A 250 -7.10 9.11 7.88
N SER A 251 -7.03 9.63 9.10
CA SER A 251 -6.67 11.04 9.33
C SER A 251 -5.24 11.35 8.86
N LEU A 252 -4.30 10.42 9.01
CA LEU A 252 -2.92 10.57 8.50
C LEU A 252 -2.89 10.61 6.95
N LEU A 253 -3.67 9.75 6.29
CA LEU A 253 -3.86 9.78 4.84
C LEU A 253 -4.41 11.15 4.40
N GLU A 254 -5.54 11.58 4.97
CA GLU A 254 -6.26 12.78 4.56
C GLU A 254 -5.51 14.08 4.84
N ARG A 255 -4.76 14.14 5.95
CA ARG A 255 -4.13 15.39 6.41
C ARG A 255 -2.67 15.54 6.03
N ILE A 256 -1.97 14.45 5.72
CA ILE A 256 -0.56 14.47 5.33
C ILE A 256 -0.36 13.92 3.93
N ILE A 257 -0.72 12.65 3.71
CA ILE A 257 -0.30 11.94 2.49
C ILE A 257 -1.00 12.49 1.25
N ALA A 258 -2.33 12.61 1.27
CA ALA A 258 -3.10 13.09 0.13
C ALA A 258 -2.77 14.55 -0.26
N PRO A 259 -2.65 15.51 0.68
CA PRO A 259 -2.28 16.88 0.30
C PRO A 259 -0.83 16.99 -0.16
N LEU A 260 0.10 16.21 0.41
CA LEU A 260 1.48 16.14 -0.11
C LEU A 260 1.53 15.52 -1.50
N SER A 261 0.78 14.45 -1.75
CA SER A 261 0.68 13.81 -3.06
C SER A 261 0.28 14.80 -4.15
N ALA A 262 -0.79 15.57 -3.91
CA ALA A 262 -1.27 16.60 -4.83
C ALA A 262 -0.23 17.69 -5.13
N ARG A 263 0.67 17.98 -4.18
CA ARG A 263 1.68 19.04 -4.29
C ARG A 263 3.02 18.55 -4.87
N LEU A 264 3.41 17.32 -4.57
CA LEU A 264 4.73 16.75 -4.92
C LEU A 264 4.69 16.02 -6.27
N TRP A 265 3.54 15.48 -6.65
CA TRP A 265 3.34 14.74 -7.90
C TRP A 265 2.10 15.22 -8.67
N PRO A 266 1.95 16.52 -8.97
CA PRO A 266 0.77 17.05 -9.65
C PRO A 266 0.55 16.46 -11.06
N GLU A 267 1.58 15.86 -11.66
CA GLU A 267 1.51 15.16 -12.94
C GLU A 267 0.87 13.77 -12.86
N GLU A 268 0.81 13.16 -11.66
CA GLU A 268 0.23 11.83 -11.49
C GLU A 268 -1.30 11.92 -11.49
N VAL A 269 -1.95 11.02 -12.22
CA VAL A 269 -3.42 11.00 -12.40
C VAL A 269 -4.16 10.78 -11.08
N PHE A 270 -3.54 10.04 -10.14
CA PHE A 270 -4.10 9.76 -8.82
C PHE A 270 -3.82 10.84 -7.77
N SER A 271 -3.03 11.87 -8.11
CA SER A 271 -2.38 12.74 -7.12
C SER A 271 -3.35 13.43 -6.15
N THR A 272 -4.57 13.71 -6.58
CA THR A 272 -5.64 14.38 -5.82
C THR A 272 -6.78 13.45 -5.39
N SER A 273 -6.65 12.13 -5.57
CA SER A 273 -7.74 11.17 -5.38
C SER A 273 -7.36 9.96 -4.53
N LEU A 274 -6.35 10.10 -3.67
CA LEU A 274 -6.02 9.10 -2.65
C LEU A 274 -7.09 9.09 -1.55
N ASP A 275 -7.74 7.95 -1.34
CA ASP A 275 -8.94 7.78 -0.50
C ASP A 275 -8.97 6.47 0.29
N ALA A 276 -7.99 5.58 0.08
CA ALA A 276 -7.86 4.32 0.80
C ALA A 276 -6.45 4.11 1.32
N HIS A 277 -6.30 3.31 2.38
CA HIS A 277 -4.99 2.95 2.90
C HIS A 277 -4.93 1.50 3.38
N HIS A 278 -3.72 0.91 3.28
CA HIS A 278 -3.33 -0.25 4.07
C HIS A 278 -2.21 0.19 5.00
N THR A 279 -2.51 0.24 6.31
CA THR A 279 -1.60 0.78 7.32
C THR A 279 -1.13 -0.32 8.25
N PHE A 280 0.18 -0.50 8.35
CA PHE A 280 0.79 -1.59 9.10
C PHE A 280 2.15 -1.16 9.67
N CYS A 281 2.63 -1.87 10.69
CA CYS A 281 4.02 -1.79 11.10
C CYS A 281 4.80 -3.03 10.65
N VAL A 282 6.10 -2.86 10.44
CA VAL A 282 7.06 -3.94 10.21
C VAL A 282 8.17 -3.86 11.24
N GLU A 283 8.71 -5.01 11.61
CA GLU A 283 9.72 -5.11 12.67
C GLU A 283 10.98 -5.79 12.15
N TYR A 284 12.09 -5.08 12.29
CA TYR A 284 13.41 -5.61 12.04
C TYR A 284 14.12 -5.82 13.36
N ARG A 285 14.73 -6.99 13.53
CA ARG A 285 15.44 -7.37 14.74
C ARG A 285 16.82 -7.86 14.34
N ALA A 286 17.86 -7.48 15.06
CA ALA A 286 19.23 -7.93 14.77
C ALA A 286 19.43 -9.41 15.10
N GLU A 287 20.49 -10.01 14.52
CA GLU A 287 20.80 -11.43 14.72
C GLU A 287 20.99 -11.80 16.19
N GLU A 288 21.64 -10.92 16.94
CA GLU A 288 21.89 -11.04 18.39
C GLU A 288 20.62 -11.22 19.24
N LEU A 289 19.46 -10.79 18.73
CA LEU A 289 18.17 -10.83 19.44
C LEU A 289 17.33 -12.08 19.08
N GLY A 290 17.89 -13.03 18.34
CA GLY A 290 17.19 -14.25 17.94
C GLY A 290 16.19 -13.99 16.82
N LYS A 291 15.10 -14.77 16.72
CA LYS A 291 14.20 -14.77 15.55
C LYS A 291 13.61 -13.38 15.25
N GLY A 292 13.63 -12.97 13.99
CA GLY A 292 13.06 -11.73 13.48
C GLY A 292 13.46 -11.50 12.03
N ASP A 293 12.76 -10.62 11.33
CA ASP A 293 13.18 -10.19 9.99
C ASP A 293 14.43 -9.31 10.12
N ARG A 294 15.42 -9.49 9.23
CA ARG A 294 16.68 -8.71 9.25
C ARG A 294 16.68 -7.57 8.25
N ASN A 295 16.06 -7.84 7.11
CA ASN A 295 16.03 -7.01 5.92
C ASN A 295 14.68 -7.22 5.22
N LEU A 296 14.50 -6.52 4.11
CA LEU A 296 13.40 -6.75 3.19
C LEU A 296 13.94 -6.65 1.76
N ASP A 297 13.79 -7.72 0.99
CA ASP A 297 14.31 -7.82 -0.37
C ASP A 297 13.67 -6.77 -1.32
N MET A 298 14.29 -6.54 -2.47
CA MET A 298 13.87 -5.52 -3.44
C MET A 298 12.46 -5.78 -3.98
N HIS A 299 11.57 -4.79 -3.86
CA HIS A 299 10.17 -4.88 -4.25
C HIS A 299 9.63 -3.51 -4.72
N HIS A 300 8.35 -3.51 -5.07
CA HIS A 300 7.53 -2.31 -5.22
C HIS A 300 6.35 -2.48 -4.27
N ASP A 301 5.78 -1.37 -3.83
CA ASP A 301 4.59 -1.41 -3.01
C ASP A 301 3.34 -1.51 -3.87
N ALA A 302 2.33 -2.20 -3.34
CA ALA A 302 0.99 -2.19 -3.91
C ALA A 302 0.25 -0.90 -3.53
N SER A 303 0.83 0.26 -3.81
CA SER A 303 0.30 1.59 -3.47
C SER A 303 0.54 2.56 -4.62
N GLU A 304 -0.24 3.63 -4.67
CA GLU A 304 0.11 4.77 -5.51
C GLU A 304 1.18 5.62 -4.81
N VAL A 305 1.02 5.83 -3.50
CA VAL A 305 2.00 6.52 -2.64
C VAL A 305 2.24 5.70 -1.37
N THR A 306 3.50 5.57 -0.96
CA THR A 306 3.91 4.97 0.31
C THR A 306 4.50 6.02 1.24
N LEU A 307 4.04 6.01 2.49
CA LEU A 307 4.69 6.67 3.62
C LEU A 307 5.36 5.62 4.50
N ASN A 308 6.65 5.78 4.80
CA ASN A 308 7.44 4.93 5.68
C ASN A 308 8.08 5.76 6.78
N VAL A 309 7.66 5.57 8.04
CA VAL A 309 8.13 6.33 9.20
C VAL A 309 8.89 5.41 10.14
N CYS A 310 10.12 5.77 10.52
CA CYS A 310 10.88 5.01 11.51
C CYS A 310 10.39 5.38 12.92
N LEU A 311 9.73 4.44 13.59
CA LEU A 311 9.28 4.61 14.98
C LEU A 311 10.38 4.24 15.99
N GLY A 312 11.37 3.45 15.57
CA GLY A 312 12.39 2.89 16.46
C GLY A 312 11.82 1.89 17.47
N ARG A 313 12.69 1.21 18.22
CA ARG A 313 12.35 0.41 19.41
C ARG A 313 13.62 0.28 20.27
N GLY A 314 13.99 1.41 20.89
CA GLY A 314 15.30 1.59 21.51
C GLY A 314 16.38 1.95 20.48
N GLU A 315 17.65 1.81 20.89
CA GLU A 315 18.81 2.06 20.02
C GLU A 315 18.99 0.93 19.01
N PHE A 316 19.23 1.29 17.75
CA PHE A 316 19.54 0.36 16.67
C PHE A 316 20.62 0.93 15.75
N SER A 317 21.25 0.06 14.96
CA SER A 317 22.24 0.49 13.96
C SER A 317 22.09 -0.26 12.64
N ALA A 318 22.58 0.38 11.57
CA ALA A 318 22.35 -0.03 10.18
C ALA A 318 20.84 -0.06 9.82
N SER A 319 20.45 -0.87 8.84
CA SER A 319 19.10 -0.90 8.26
C SER A 319 18.74 0.32 7.38
N GLY A 320 19.57 0.61 6.38
CA GLY A 320 19.25 1.63 5.37
C GLY A 320 18.00 1.28 4.54
N LEU A 321 17.32 2.28 4.00
CA LEU A 321 16.35 2.11 2.92
C LEU A 321 17.06 2.35 1.59
N ARG A 322 17.01 1.35 0.71
CA ARG A 322 17.68 1.42 -0.60
C ARG A 322 16.65 1.59 -1.70
N PHE A 323 16.87 2.57 -2.57
CA PHE A 323 16.03 2.86 -3.73
C PHE A 323 16.77 2.57 -5.04
N CYS A 324 16.07 1.96 -5.99
CA CYS A 324 16.63 1.28 -7.16
C CYS A 324 15.86 1.61 -8.47
N GLY A 325 15.63 2.90 -8.72
CA GLY A 325 14.85 3.40 -9.86
C GLY A 325 13.36 3.06 -9.75
N GLU A 326 12.60 3.34 -10.80
CA GLU A 326 11.14 3.12 -10.82
C GLU A 326 10.76 1.98 -11.74
N PHE A 327 9.75 1.20 -11.34
CA PHE A 327 9.11 0.25 -12.23
C PHE A 327 8.56 0.94 -13.48
N GLY A 328 8.82 0.35 -14.64
CA GLY A 328 8.37 0.88 -15.92
C GLY A 328 9.18 2.04 -16.49
N LYS A 329 10.15 2.56 -15.75
CA LYS A 329 11.13 3.54 -16.26
C LYS A 329 12.41 2.85 -16.69
N ALA A 330 13.18 3.60 -17.49
CA ALA A 330 14.44 3.14 -18.07
C ALA A 330 15.53 2.84 -17.02
N ASP A 331 15.44 3.47 -15.85
CA ASP A 331 16.39 3.35 -14.75
C ASP A 331 16.01 2.26 -13.73
N HIS A 332 15.00 1.45 -14.02
CA HIS A 332 14.60 0.33 -13.17
C HIS A 332 15.80 -0.57 -12.85
N ARG A 333 15.97 -0.92 -11.55
CA ARG A 333 17.07 -1.72 -11.00
C ARG A 333 18.46 -1.05 -11.03
N GLN A 334 18.49 0.28 -11.07
CA GLN A 334 19.70 1.09 -10.83
C GLN A 334 19.67 1.69 -9.43
N SER A 335 20.65 1.34 -8.59
CA SER A 335 20.77 1.94 -7.25
C SER A 335 20.93 3.46 -7.35
N LYS A 336 20.00 4.20 -6.71
CA LYS A 336 19.96 5.67 -6.70
C LYS A 336 20.29 6.26 -5.33
N LEU A 337 19.81 5.61 -4.27
CA LEU A 337 19.92 6.11 -2.91
C LEU A 337 20.04 4.95 -1.92
N GLN A 338 20.89 5.12 -0.92
CA GLN A 338 20.85 4.37 0.34
C GLN A 338 20.67 5.39 1.46
N LEU A 339 19.48 5.41 2.05
CA LEU A 339 19.08 6.37 3.07
C LEU A 339 19.18 5.72 4.44
N GLN A 340 19.93 6.31 5.36
CA GLN A 340 19.88 5.91 6.77
C GLN A 340 18.60 6.46 7.39
N HIS A 341 17.77 5.55 7.90
CA HIS A 341 16.51 5.90 8.53
C HIS A 341 16.72 6.24 10.00
N SER A 342 15.95 7.18 10.54
CA SER A 342 16.12 7.66 11.91
C SER A 342 14.77 7.90 12.58
N LEU A 343 14.74 7.81 13.91
CA LEU A 343 13.55 8.01 14.73
C LEU A 343 12.76 9.27 14.31
N GLY A 344 11.46 9.09 14.05
CA GLY A 344 10.54 10.17 13.69
C GLY A 344 10.54 10.59 12.22
N ARG A 345 11.59 10.23 11.47
CA ARG A 345 11.70 10.57 10.05
C ARG A 345 10.68 9.79 9.24
N ALA A 346 10.04 10.48 8.31
CA ALA A 346 9.23 9.92 7.25
C ALA A 346 10.01 9.88 5.92
N VAL A 347 9.72 8.86 5.13
CA VAL A 347 10.09 8.75 3.72
C VAL A 347 8.79 8.58 2.93
N LEU A 348 8.55 9.48 1.98
CA LEU A 348 7.39 9.48 1.10
C LEU A 348 7.85 9.25 -0.33
N HIS A 349 7.30 8.24 -1.00
CA HIS A 349 7.64 7.91 -2.38
C HIS A 349 6.45 7.25 -3.09
N LEU A 350 6.48 7.24 -4.42
CA LEU A 350 5.51 6.47 -5.21
C LEU A 350 5.69 4.97 -4.98
N GLY A 351 4.60 4.20 -4.95
CA GLY A 351 4.67 2.76 -4.66
C GLY A 351 5.47 1.97 -5.70
N ARG A 352 5.44 2.41 -6.96
CA ARG A 352 6.26 1.89 -8.05
C ARG A 352 7.76 2.15 -7.94
N HIS A 353 8.24 2.92 -6.96
CA HIS A 353 9.69 3.03 -6.70
C HIS A 353 10.20 1.69 -6.20
N ARG A 354 11.21 1.15 -6.89
CA ARG A 354 11.85 -0.08 -6.45
C ARG A 354 12.68 0.20 -5.22
N HIS A 355 12.44 -0.54 -4.16
CA HIS A 355 13.17 -0.34 -2.92
C HIS A 355 13.26 -1.61 -2.07
N GLY A 356 14.11 -1.57 -1.05
CA GLY A 356 14.28 -2.62 -0.05
C GLY A 356 14.86 -2.04 1.25
N ALA A 357 14.84 -2.84 2.31
CA ALA A 357 15.50 -2.51 3.56
C ALA A 357 16.79 -3.33 3.69
N ASP A 358 17.93 -2.67 3.91
CA ASP A 358 19.19 -3.34 4.20
C ASP A 358 19.13 -4.02 5.58
N ASP A 359 20.08 -4.93 5.83
CA ASP A 359 20.21 -5.63 7.12
C ASP A 359 20.35 -4.66 8.30
N ILE A 360 19.57 -4.92 9.36
CA ILE A 360 19.78 -4.34 10.68
C ILE A 360 20.96 -5.03 11.38
N ALA A 361 21.90 -4.24 11.90
CA ALA A 361 23.13 -4.76 12.50
C ALA A 361 23.00 -5.01 14.01
N SER A 362 22.29 -4.13 14.73
CA SER A 362 22.06 -4.25 16.18
C SER A 362 20.70 -3.70 16.58
N GLY A 363 20.15 -4.20 17.69
CA GLY A 363 18.88 -3.70 18.25
C GLY A 363 17.63 -4.06 17.44
N GLU A 364 16.57 -3.27 17.62
CA GLU A 364 15.27 -3.45 16.97
C GLU A 364 14.79 -2.15 16.35
N ARG A 365 14.13 -2.26 15.20
CA ARG A 365 13.53 -1.13 14.50
C ARG A 365 12.13 -1.47 14.04
N VAL A 366 11.18 -0.66 14.51
CA VAL A 366 9.80 -0.66 14.03
C VAL A 366 9.62 0.48 13.04
N ASN A 367 9.02 0.19 11.89
CA ASN A 367 8.58 1.21 10.94
C ASN A 367 7.07 1.16 10.80
N LEU A 368 6.42 2.33 10.81
CA LEU A 368 5.05 2.51 10.32
C LEU A 368 5.07 2.65 8.80
N ILE A 369 4.26 1.86 8.11
CA ILE A 369 4.05 1.93 6.67
C ILE A 369 2.58 2.24 6.38
N VAL A 370 2.34 3.20 5.49
CA VAL A 370 1.01 3.49 4.95
C VAL A 370 1.08 3.38 3.44
N TRP A 371 0.39 2.39 2.89
CA TRP A 371 0.14 2.28 1.46
C TRP A 371 -1.12 3.06 1.13
N ALA A 372 -0.96 4.28 0.63
CA ALA A 372 -2.05 5.12 0.19
C ALA A 372 -2.48 4.77 -1.24
N ARG A 373 -3.79 4.72 -1.46
CA ARG A 373 -4.40 4.24 -2.69
C ARG A 373 -5.50 5.15 -3.19
N SER A 374 -5.72 5.14 -4.50
CA SER A 374 -6.80 5.85 -5.18
C SER A 374 -7.78 4.87 -5.83
N SER A 375 -8.99 4.80 -5.26
CA SER A 375 -10.11 4.07 -5.84
C SER A 375 -10.40 4.51 -7.28
N ALA A 376 -10.36 5.82 -7.54
CA ALA A 376 -10.63 6.41 -8.85
C ALA A 376 -9.60 5.98 -9.91
N PHE A 377 -8.31 6.10 -9.61
CA PHE A 377 -7.26 5.70 -10.55
C PHE A 377 -7.27 4.19 -10.81
N ARG A 378 -7.39 3.39 -9.76
CA ARG A 378 -7.42 1.93 -9.88
C ARG A 378 -8.61 1.44 -10.68
N ALA A 379 -9.79 2.03 -10.47
CA ALA A 379 -10.98 1.72 -11.25
C ALA A 379 -10.82 2.13 -12.72
N ALA A 380 -10.27 3.32 -12.99
CA ALA A 380 -9.97 3.77 -14.34
C ALA A 380 -8.98 2.84 -15.06
N ALA A 381 -7.93 2.40 -14.36
CA ALA A 381 -6.91 1.50 -14.90
C ALA A 381 -7.49 0.11 -15.18
N ALA A 382 -8.31 -0.43 -14.28
CA ALA A 382 -8.94 -1.75 -14.43
C ALA A 382 -9.83 -1.84 -15.68
N TYR A 383 -10.40 -0.71 -16.13
CA TYR A 383 -11.26 -0.64 -17.31
C TYR A 383 -10.60 -0.01 -18.54
N GLY A 384 -9.27 0.20 -18.49
CA GLY A 384 -8.49 0.68 -19.63
C GLY A 384 -8.69 2.16 -19.98
N HIS A 385 -9.26 2.96 -19.07
CA HIS A 385 -9.37 4.41 -19.26
C HIS A 385 -8.04 5.14 -19.06
N VAL A 386 -7.16 4.57 -18.24
CA VAL A 386 -5.78 5.02 -18.02
C VAL A 386 -4.85 3.82 -18.02
N ASN A 387 -3.56 4.04 -18.23
CA ASN A 387 -2.58 2.97 -18.06
C ASN A 387 -2.47 2.59 -16.57
N PRO A 388 -2.28 1.30 -16.25
CA PRO A 388 -1.88 0.89 -14.91
C PRO A 388 -0.58 1.57 -14.47
N ASP A 389 -0.36 1.66 -13.16
CA ASP A 389 0.82 2.34 -12.64
C ASP A 389 2.13 1.72 -13.17
N GLY A 390 3.05 2.58 -13.62
CA GLY A 390 4.29 2.17 -14.29
C GLY A 390 4.14 1.70 -15.75
N TYR A 391 2.98 1.89 -16.40
CA TYR A 391 2.79 1.58 -17.83
C TYR A 391 2.59 2.83 -18.70
N PRO A 392 2.98 2.79 -20.00
CA PRO A 392 3.69 1.70 -20.67
C PRO A 392 5.15 1.59 -20.18
N LYS A 393 5.64 0.35 -20.07
CA LYS A 393 7.02 0.11 -19.64
C LYS A 393 8.00 0.59 -20.70
N LYS A 394 8.96 1.41 -20.29
CA LYS A 394 10.14 1.71 -21.09
C LYS A 394 11.12 0.54 -21.02
N PRO A 395 11.84 0.22 -22.10
CA PRO A 395 12.96 -0.69 -22.03
C PRO A 395 13.95 -0.19 -20.97
N GLU A 396 14.41 -1.10 -20.12
CA GLU A 396 15.49 -0.82 -19.19
C GLU A 396 16.73 -0.41 -19.99
N SER A 397 17.27 0.77 -19.71
CA SER A 397 18.48 1.26 -20.36
C SER A 397 19.51 1.58 -19.30
N GLY A 398 20.66 0.89 -19.35
CA GLY A 398 21.77 1.09 -18.42
C GLY A 398 22.17 -0.18 -17.69
N GLU A 399 23.14 -0.03 -16.79
CA GLU A 399 23.65 -1.13 -15.97
C GLU A 399 22.61 -1.53 -14.91
N VAL A 400 22.40 -2.84 -14.74
CA VAL A 400 21.58 -3.36 -13.65
C VAL A 400 22.49 -3.62 -12.45
N HIS A 401 22.23 -2.97 -11.33
CA HIS A 401 23.04 -3.15 -10.13
C HIS A 401 22.56 -4.38 -9.35
N GLN A 402 23.47 -5.29 -9.00
CA GLN A 402 23.13 -6.55 -8.31
C GLN A 402 22.36 -6.35 -7.01
N VAL A 403 22.70 -5.30 -6.24
CA VAL A 403 22.01 -4.95 -4.99
C VAL A 403 20.54 -4.57 -5.20
N CYS A 404 20.13 -4.31 -6.45
CA CYS A 404 18.77 -3.98 -6.84
C CYS A 404 18.00 -5.18 -7.42
N LEU A 405 18.60 -6.36 -7.47
CA LEU A 405 17.96 -7.59 -7.91
C LEU A 405 17.25 -8.28 -6.74
N SER A 406 16.11 -8.91 -7.01
CA SER A 406 15.39 -9.74 -6.04
C SER A 406 15.14 -11.11 -6.64
N LYS A 407 15.48 -12.16 -5.89
CA LYS A 407 15.21 -13.54 -6.32
C LYS A 407 13.72 -13.85 -6.32
N ALA A 408 12.98 -13.26 -5.38
CA ALA A 408 11.54 -13.46 -5.25
C ALA A 408 10.75 -12.66 -6.29
N ASN A 409 11.22 -11.47 -6.65
CA ASN A 409 10.43 -10.48 -7.39
C ASN A 409 10.90 -10.25 -8.83
N ASP A 410 12.08 -10.75 -9.24
CA ASP A 410 12.57 -10.63 -10.61
C ASP A 410 12.55 -11.97 -11.35
N ALA A 411 11.70 -12.08 -12.38
CA ALA A 411 11.61 -13.29 -13.20
C ALA A 411 12.90 -13.61 -13.98
N ASP A 412 13.75 -12.59 -14.23
CA ASP A 412 15.04 -12.72 -14.91
C ASP A 412 16.24 -12.74 -13.95
N TYR A 413 16.03 -12.89 -12.63
CA TYR A 413 17.08 -12.84 -11.60
C TYR A 413 18.30 -13.70 -11.95
N GLU A 414 18.10 -15.00 -12.17
CA GLU A 414 19.18 -15.96 -12.44
C GLU A 414 19.97 -15.62 -13.72
N ALA A 415 19.31 -15.02 -14.71
CA ALA A 415 19.98 -14.59 -15.94
C ALA A 415 20.83 -13.34 -15.68
N ARG A 416 20.30 -12.37 -14.92
CA ARG A 416 21.01 -11.12 -14.59
C ARG A 416 22.21 -11.36 -13.70
N VAL A 417 22.10 -12.25 -12.70
CA VAL A 417 23.22 -12.58 -11.80
C VAL A 417 24.38 -13.21 -12.56
N LYS A 418 24.11 -14.18 -13.43
CA LYS A 418 25.14 -14.85 -14.25
C LYS A 418 25.88 -13.90 -15.17
N ILE A 419 25.20 -12.94 -15.79
CA ILE A 419 25.83 -11.93 -16.66
C ILE A 419 26.90 -11.17 -15.88
N THR A 420 26.59 -10.72 -14.66
CA THR A 420 27.53 -9.97 -13.83
C THR A 420 28.74 -10.81 -13.39
N GLU A 421 28.55 -12.10 -13.12
CA GLU A 421 29.64 -13.03 -12.79
C GLU A 421 30.59 -13.26 -14.00
N THR A 422 30.05 -13.33 -15.22
CA THR A 422 30.88 -13.39 -16.43
C THR A 422 31.60 -12.08 -16.74
N ASP A 423 31.00 -10.91 -16.51
CA ASP A 423 31.67 -9.63 -16.74
C ASP A 423 32.81 -9.39 -15.74
N THR A 424 32.63 -9.77 -14.47
CA THR A 424 33.69 -9.69 -13.45
C THR A 424 34.86 -10.64 -13.74
N THR A 425 34.60 -11.85 -14.24
CA THR A 425 35.67 -12.76 -14.69
C THR A 425 36.38 -12.27 -15.96
N THR A 426 35.70 -11.55 -16.84
CA THR A 426 36.29 -10.95 -18.04
C THR A 426 37.14 -9.71 -17.71
N LEU A 427 36.74 -8.90 -16.73
CA LEU A 427 37.57 -7.81 -16.18
C LEU A 427 38.78 -8.31 -15.38
N ALA A 428 38.63 -9.39 -14.61
CA ALA A 428 39.74 -9.99 -13.86
C ALA A 428 40.83 -10.56 -14.82
N LYS A 429 40.43 -11.06 -15.99
CA LYS A 429 41.38 -11.50 -17.04
C LYS A 429 42.06 -10.35 -17.80
N ARG A 430 41.57 -9.11 -17.68
CA ARG A 430 42.18 -7.91 -18.30
C ARG A 430 43.20 -7.18 -17.40
N LYS A 431 43.44 -7.63 -16.16
CA LYS A 431 44.49 -7.10 -15.28
C LYS A 431 45.60 -8.12 -15.01
N TYR A 432 46.34 -8.50 -16.06
CA TYR A 432 47.75 -8.89 -15.93
C TYR A 432 48.43 -8.86 -17.31
N THR A 433 48.79 -7.67 -17.80
CA THR A 433 49.94 -7.54 -18.69
C THR A 433 51.12 -7.16 -17.81
N PRO A 434 52.08 -8.08 -17.56
CA PRO A 434 53.27 -7.71 -16.80
C PRO A 434 54.02 -6.64 -17.59
N PHE A 435 54.40 -5.57 -16.89
CA PHE A 435 55.26 -4.50 -17.42
C PHE A 435 56.44 -5.13 -18.18
N SER A 436 56.49 -4.93 -19.49
CA SER A 436 57.66 -5.23 -20.31
C SER A 436 58.82 -4.35 -19.83
N ALA A 437 59.92 -5.00 -19.44
CA ALA A 437 61.16 -4.36 -19.00
C ALA A 437 61.68 -3.34 -20.03
N PRO A 438 62.37 -2.26 -19.60
CA PRO A 438 62.91 -1.26 -20.52
C PRO A 438 64.04 -1.87 -21.37
N PRO A 439 64.13 -1.52 -22.67
CA PRO A 439 65.15 -2.07 -23.55
C PRO A 439 66.53 -1.53 -23.15
N LYS A 440 67.46 -2.46 -22.89
CA LYS A 440 68.89 -2.16 -22.73
C LYS A 440 69.60 -2.22 -24.08
N SER A 441 70.28 -1.12 -24.38
CA SER A 441 71.45 -0.94 -25.26
C SER A 441 71.27 -0.98 -26.78
N CYS A 442 71.67 0.12 -27.44
CA CYS A 442 72.99 0.19 -28.06
C CYS A 442 73.42 1.64 -28.32
N ALA A 443 74.65 1.97 -27.91
CA ALA A 443 75.39 3.13 -28.36
C ALA A 443 76.02 2.83 -29.72
N LYS A 444 76.02 3.81 -30.65
CA LYS A 444 77.16 4.20 -31.51
C LYS A 444 76.73 5.22 -32.57
N PHE A 445 77.54 6.29 -32.62
CA PHE A 445 77.58 7.45 -33.51
C PHE A 445 76.54 8.54 -33.30
#